data_AF-A0A918T8V1-F1
#
_entry.id   AF-A0A918T8V1-F1
#
_cell.length_a   1.000
_cell.length_b   1.000
_cell.length_c   1.000
_cell.angle_alpha   90.00
_cell.angle_beta   90.00
_cell.angle_gamma   90.00
#
_symmetry.space_group_name_H-M   'P 1'
#
loop_
_entity.id
_entity.type
_entity.pdbx_description
1 polymer ?
#
loop_
_entity_poly.entity_id
_entity_poly.type
_entity_poly.pdbx_seq_one_letter_code
_entity_poly.pdbx_strand_id
1 'polypeptide(L)'
;MSDPTGIPTPDKTDDDFWTAVSNLVEPPWNEPTQRDAFTMDEQVHDAVRALAERISTRLLAYRAADKTPDPVLMAAPDVQLALLRALYEAKLAVDRLAESAATVAGRGGANYAQLGAAWGGIKRQSARVKWPHAVVRKTAAESIPLNYAGGTAVVHHDAESEAWWYTATAADRQESESEPVHGSYAEAIAGATEFLLAHALPTENPTG
;
A
#
# COMPACT_ATOMS: atom_id res chain seq x y z
N MET A 1 -10.21 -12.12 -23.87
CA MET A 1 -9.63 -13.22 -23.08
C MET A 1 -8.24 -13.45 -23.62
N SER A 2 -7.26 -12.73 -23.08
CA SER A 2 -5.86 -12.93 -23.42
C SER A 2 -5.35 -14.17 -22.70
N ASP A 3 -4.64 -15.01 -23.43
CA ASP A 3 -4.08 -16.28 -22.98
C ASP A 3 -3.02 -16.04 -21.87
N PRO A 4 -3.15 -16.60 -20.65
CA PRO A 4 -2.20 -16.38 -19.55
C PRO A 4 -0.86 -17.10 -19.72
N THR A 5 -0.68 -17.89 -20.79
CA THR A 5 0.47 -18.79 -21.01
C THR A 5 1.81 -18.10 -21.31
N GLY A 6 1.86 -16.76 -21.40
CA GLY A 6 3.08 -16.01 -21.73
C GLY A 6 3.66 -15.15 -20.60
N ILE A 7 3.03 -15.06 -19.43
CA ILE A 7 3.54 -14.24 -18.32
C ILE A 7 4.60 -15.06 -17.56
N PRO A 8 5.85 -14.55 -17.41
CA PRO A 8 6.87 -15.21 -16.62
C PRO A 8 6.40 -15.44 -15.19
N THR A 9 6.58 -16.66 -14.68
CA THR A 9 6.26 -17.05 -13.29
C THR A 9 7.51 -17.70 -12.66
N PRO A 10 8.62 -16.93 -12.52
CA PRO A 10 9.88 -17.48 -12.03
C PRO A 10 9.77 -17.93 -10.58
N ASP A 11 10.46 -19.03 -10.23
CA ASP A 11 10.66 -19.43 -8.84
C ASP A 11 11.79 -18.59 -8.21
N LYS A 12 11.72 -18.34 -6.90
CA LYS A 12 12.78 -17.60 -6.18
C LYS A 12 14.14 -18.30 -6.27
N THR A 13 14.16 -19.60 -6.55
CA THR A 13 15.40 -20.37 -6.78
C THR A 13 15.99 -20.21 -8.17
N ASP A 14 15.28 -19.57 -9.12
CA ASP A 14 15.74 -19.41 -10.48
C ASP A 14 16.81 -18.31 -10.58
N ASP A 15 17.89 -18.57 -11.33
CA ASP A 15 18.99 -17.61 -11.52
C ASP A 15 18.52 -16.30 -12.19
N ASP A 16 17.44 -16.34 -12.96
CA ASP A 16 16.85 -15.19 -13.65
C ASP A 16 15.67 -14.55 -12.89
N PHE A 17 15.33 -15.03 -11.69
CA PHE A 17 14.19 -14.56 -10.90
C PHE A 17 14.13 -13.03 -10.80
N TRP A 18 15.23 -12.41 -10.37
CA TRP A 18 15.30 -10.95 -10.21
C TRP A 18 15.20 -10.20 -11.53
N THR A 19 15.71 -10.80 -12.62
CA THR A 19 15.59 -10.22 -13.97
C THR A 19 14.15 -10.28 -14.44
N ALA A 20 13.48 -11.43 -14.25
CA ALA A 20 12.09 -11.62 -14.63
C ALA A 20 11.13 -10.75 -13.80
N VAL A 21 11.32 -10.66 -12.48
CA VAL A 21 10.50 -9.83 -11.58
C VAL A 21 10.69 -8.33 -11.82
N SER A 22 11.89 -7.89 -12.20
CA SER A 22 12.17 -6.47 -12.48
C SER A 22 11.64 -6.00 -13.85
N ASN A 23 11.26 -6.93 -14.73
CA ASN A 23 10.73 -6.60 -16.05
C ASN A 23 9.21 -6.37 -15.98
N LEU A 24 8.77 -5.17 -16.37
CA LEU A 24 7.34 -4.83 -16.44
C LEU A 24 6.61 -5.71 -17.47
N VAL A 25 5.52 -6.34 -17.04
CA VAL A 25 4.61 -7.13 -17.90
C VAL A 25 3.49 -6.23 -18.44
N GLU A 26 3.09 -6.45 -19.69
CA GLU A 26 2.01 -5.72 -20.36
C GLU A 26 0.88 -6.68 -20.79
N PRO A 27 -0.40 -6.41 -20.44
CA PRO A 27 -0.85 -5.29 -19.61
C PRO A 27 -0.48 -5.52 -18.12
N PRO A 28 -0.13 -4.46 -17.37
CA PRO A 28 0.31 -4.59 -15.98
C PRO A 28 -0.82 -4.87 -15.00
N TRP A 29 -2.08 -4.81 -15.45
CA TRP A 29 -3.25 -5.26 -14.69
C TRP A 29 -4.35 -5.77 -15.61
N ASN A 30 -5.25 -6.57 -15.05
CA ASN A 30 -6.57 -6.82 -15.64
C ASN A 30 -7.58 -5.88 -14.98
N GLU A 31 -8.58 -5.42 -15.73
CA GLU A 31 -9.60 -4.54 -15.18
C GLU A 31 -10.39 -5.25 -14.07
N PRO A 32 -10.56 -4.64 -12.88
CA PRO A 32 -11.37 -5.23 -11.81
C PRO A 32 -12.78 -5.55 -12.29
N THR A 33 -13.27 -6.74 -11.92
CA THR A 33 -14.66 -7.11 -12.19
C THR A 33 -15.60 -6.35 -11.25
N GLN A 34 -16.90 -6.35 -11.55
CA GLN A 34 -17.90 -5.81 -10.63
C GLN A 34 -17.87 -6.48 -9.25
N ARG A 35 -17.53 -7.78 -9.21
CA ARG A 35 -17.39 -8.52 -7.96
C ARG A 35 -16.19 -8.03 -7.14
N ASP A 36 -15.08 -7.75 -7.79
CA ASP A 36 -13.88 -7.22 -7.12
C ASP A 36 -14.17 -5.83 -6.54
N ALA A 37 -14.85 -4.97 -7.30
CA ALA A 37 -15.27 -3.65 -6.82
C ALA A 37 -16.22 -3.75 -5.60
N PHE A 38 -17.22 -4.63 -5.66
CA PHE A 38 -18.15 -4.84 -4.54
C PHE A 38 -17.46 -5.38 -3.28
N THR A 39 -16.54 -6.34 -3.45
CA THR A 39 -15.74 -6.88 -2.34
C THR A 39 -14.87 -5.79 -1.71
N MET A 40 -14.28 -4.91 -2.54
CA MET A 40 -13.50 -3.76 -2.07
C MET A 40 -14.38 -2.77 -1.29
N ASP A 41 -15.59 -2.46 -1.78
CA ASP A 41 -16.53 -1.56 -1.10
C ASP A 41 -16.90 -2.09 0.29
N GLU A 42 -17.16 -3.39 0.43
CA GLU A 42 -17.44 -4.02 1.72
C GLU A 42 -16.25 -3.91 2.69
N GLN A 43 -15.03 -4.22 2.23
CA GLN A 43 -13.82 -4.12 3.05
C GLN A 43 -13.53 -2.69 3.50
N VAL A 44 -13.68 -1.71 2.60
CA VAL A 44 -13.53 -0.28 2.93
C VAL A 44 -14.59 0.13 3.93
N HIS A 45 -15.83 -0.28 3.73
CA HIS A 45 -16.94 0.06 4.62
C HIS A 45 -16.75 -0.50 6.03
N ASP A 46 -16.29 -1.75 6.16
CA ASP A 46 -16.02 -2.35 7.47
C ASP A 46 -14.87 -1.64 8.21
N ALA A 47 -13.77 -1.32 7.50
CA ALA A 47 -12.65 -0.57 8.08
C ALA A 47 -13.08 0.84 8.53
N VAL A 48 -13.87 1.52 7.71
CA VAL A 48 -14.42 2.86 7.99
C VAL A 48 -15.39 2.82 9.16
N ARG A 49 -16.28 1.81 9.23
CA ARG A 49 -17.20 1.61 10.35
C ARG A 49 -16.44 1.40 11.65
N ALA A 50 -15.42 0.54 11.67
CA ALA A 50 -14.60 0.30 12.85
C ALA A 50 -13.94 1.60 13.35
N LEU A 51 -13.43 2.44 12.44
CA LEU A 51 -12.91 3.76 12.82
C LEU A 51 -14.01 4.70 13.33
N ALA A 52 -15.18 4.72 12.69
CA ALA A 52 -16.32 5.54 13.10
C ALA A 52 -16.78 5.20 14.53
N GLU A 53 -16.87 3.91 14.86
CA GLU A 53 -17.23 3.42 16.19
C GLU A 53 -16.19 3.81 17.25
N ARG A 54 -14.91 3.82 16.86
CA ARG A 54 -13.81 4.27 17.72
C ARG A 54 -13.86 5.77 18.01
N ILE A 55 -14.22 6.61 17.04
CA ILE A 55 -14.20 8.08 17.17
C ILE A 55 -15.56 8.69 17.55
N SER A 56 -16.64 7.92 17.52
CA SER A 56 -17.97 8.40 17.85
C SER A 56 -18.09 8.72 19.35
N THR A 57 -18.35 10.00 19.67
CA THR A 57 -18.58 10.46 21.04
C THR A 57 -19.68 9.69 21.75
N ARG A 58 -20.79 9.37 21.05
CA ARG A 58 -21.89 8.60 21.63
C ARG A 58 -21.47 7.17 21.95
N LEU A 59 -20.82 6.48 21.02
CA LEU A 59 -20.40 5.09 21.24
C LEU A 59 -19.30 4.98 22.29
N LEU A 60 -18.42 5.99 22.37
CA LEU A 60 -17.47 6.13 23.47
C LEU A 60 -18.17 6.31 24.83
N ALA A 61 -19.23 7.10 24.90
CA ALA A 61 -20.02 7.27 26.12
C ALA A 61 -20.74 5.98 26.56
N TYR A 62 -21.24 5.18 25.60
CA TYR A 62 -21.80 3.85 25.88
C TYR A 62 -20.74 2.90 26.44
N ARG A 63 -19.56 2.82 25.81
CA ARG A 63 -18.41 2.04 26.32
C ARG A 63 -17.97 2.49 27.71
N ALA A 64 -17.85 3.79 27.95
CA ALA A 64 -17.45 4.33 29.25
C ALA A 64 -18.48 4.04 30.36
N ALA A 65 -19.74 3.84 30.00
CA ALA A 65 -20.81 3.45 30.91
C ALA A 65 -21.01 1.92 31.02
N ASP A 66 -20.14 1.11 30.39
CA ASP A 66 -20.26 -0.35 30.28
C ASP A 66 -21.61 -0.80 29.73
N LYS A 67 -22.11 -0.09 28.70
CA LYS A 67 -23.38 -0.39 28.02
C LYS A 67 -23.14 -0.80 26.58
N THR A 68 -23.78 -1.88 26.17
CA THR A 68 -23.85 -2.24 24.76
C THR A 68 -24.80 -1.29 24.02
N PRO A 69 -24.35 -0.57 22.98
CA PRO A 69 -25.22 0.29 22.18
C PRO A 69 -26.20 -0.56 21.36
N ASP A 70 -27.46 -0.13 21.30
CA ASP A 70 -28.46 -0.73 20.41
C ASP A 70 -28.05 -0.50 18.95
N PRO A 71 -28.15 -1.51 18.05
CA PRO A 71 -27.83 -1.36 16.63
C PRO A 71 -28.55 -0.19 15.94
N VAL A 72 -29.74 0.21 16.40
CA VAL A 72 -30.48 1.37 15.87
C VAL A 72 -29.70 2.68 16.02
N LEU A 73 -28.79 2.77 17.01
CA LEU A 73 -27.93 3.94 17.21
C LEU A 73 -26.96 4.15 16.05
N MET A 74 -26.67 3.13 15.25
CA MET A 74 -25.85 3.30 14.05
C MET A 74 -26.50 4.23 13.03
N ALA A 75 -27.83 4.34 13.03
CA ALA A 75 -28.57 5.31 12.21
C ALA A 75 -28.63 6.73 12.84
N ALA A 76 -28.11 6.94 14.05
CA ALA A 76 -28.16 8.24 14.72
C ALA A 76 -27.31 9.28 13.95
N PRO A 77 -27.77 10.55 13.84
CA PRO A 77 -27.07 11.57 13.06
C PRO A 77 -25.61 11.77 13.45
N ASP A 78 -25.29 11.76 14.74
CA ASP A 78 -23.92 11.93 15.24
C ASP A 78 -23.02 10.71 14.95
N VAL A 79 -23.57 9.50 14.89
CA VAL A 79 -22.83 8.30 14.47
C VAL A 79 -22.58 8.34 12.96
N GLN A 80 -23.55 8.80 12.16
CA GLN A 80 -23.38 9.01 10.72
C GLN A 80 -22.36 10.12 10.40
N LEU A 81 -22.28 11.18 11.23
CA LEU A 81 -21.21 12.19 11.10
C LEU A 81 -19.82 11.62 11.44
N ALA A 82 -19.73 10.73 12.45
CA ALA A 82 -18.49 10.01 12.73
C ALA A 82 -18.09 9.10 11.55
N LEU A 83 -19.05 8.43 10.92
CA LEU A 83 -18.83 7.63 9.71
C LEU A 83 -18.29 8.48 8.56
N LEU A 84 -18.90 9.65 8.32
CA LEU A 84 -18.42 10.59 7.29
C LEU A 84 -17.00 11.07 7.59
N ARG A 85 -16.66 11.33 8.86
CA ARG A 85 -15.29 11.69 9.24
C ARG A 85 -14.32 10.54 9.00
N ALA A 86 -14.70 9.30 9.32
CA ALA A 86 -13.90 8.12 9.05
C ALA A 86 -13.65 7.91 7.54
N LEU A 87 -14.65 8.15 6.69
CA LEU A 87 -14.50 8.12 5.23
C LEU A 87 -13.46 9.15 4.74
N TYR A 88 -13.45 10.34 5.33
CA TYR A 88 -12.44 11.35 5.01
C TYR A 88 -11.02 10.88 5.37
N GLU A 89 -10.84 10.24 6.53
CA GLU A 89 -9.54 9.66 6.90
C GLU A 89 -9.12 8.52 5.96
N ALA A 90 -10.07 7.67 5.55
CA ALA A 90 -9.81 6.62 4.56
C ALA A 90 -9.36 7.21 3.21
N LYS A 91 -9.99 8.29 2.74
CA LYS A 91 -9.56 9.02 1.55
C LYS A 91 -8.11 9.50 1.67
N LEU A 92 -7.74 10.11 2.80
CA LEU A 92 -6.36 10.57 3.04
C LEU A 92 -5.36 9.39 3.10
N ALA A 93 -5.77 8.26 3.65
CA ALA A 93 -4.95 7.05 3.68
C ALA A 93 -4.70 6.51 2.26
N VAL A 94 -5.74 6.45 1.43
CA VAL A 94 -5.61 6.05 0.01
C VAL A 94 -4.65 6.96 -0.75
N ASP A 95 -4.69 8.28 -0.54
CA ASP A 95 -3.75 9.20 -1.18
C ASP A 95 -2.28 8.90 -0.80
N ARG A 96 -1.99 8.58 0.48
CA ARG A 96 -0.63 8.20 0.93
C ARG A 96 -0.18 6.85 0.37
N LEU A 97 -1.09 5.88 0.32
CA LEU A 97 -0.82 4.57 -0.27
C LEU A 97 -0.54 4.69 -1.77
N ALA A 98 -1.31 5.53 -2.47
CA ALA A 98 -1.11 5.79 -3.89
C ALA A 98 0.25 6.46 -4.18
N GLU A 99 0.70 7.40 -3.34
CA GLU A 99 2.04 7.98 -3.44
C GLU A 99 3.15 6.95 -3.26
N SER A 100 3.00 6.04 -2.29
CA SER A 100 3.96 4.97 -2.04
C SER A 100 4.01 4.00 -3.23
N ALA A 101 2.86 3.55 -3.72
CA ALA A 101 2.77 2.66 -4.88
C ALA A 101 3.33 3.30 -6.15
N ALA A 102 3.02 4.58 -6.41
CA ALA A 102 3.54 5.32 -7.56
C ALA A 102 5.07 5.45 -7.50
N THR A 103 5.64 5.69 -6.31
CA THR A 103 7.09 5.78 -6.10
C THR A 103 7.77 4.45 -6.36
N VAL A 104 7.23 3.36 -5.82
CA VAL A 104 7.77 2.00 -6.03
C VAL A 104 7.73 1.65 -7.51
N ALA A 105 6.57 1.81 -8.16
CA ALA A 105 6.40 1.50 -9.57
C ALA A 105 7.29 2.37 -10.47
N GLY A 106 7.36 3.68 -10.20
CA GLY A 106 8.14 4.62 -10.99
C GLY A 106 9.65 4.35 -10.93
N ARG A 107 10.17 3.97 -9.76
CA ARG A 107 11.56 3.55 -9.59
C ARG A 107 11.84 2.15 -10.12
N GLY A 108 10.82 1.29 -10.13
CA GLY A 108 10.81 0.01 -10.85
C GLY A 108 10.72 0.15 -12.38
N GLY A 109 10.72 1.36 -12.93
CA GLY A 109 10.78 1.61 -14.37
C GLY A 109 9.47 2.08 -15.01
N ALA A 110 8.37 2.15 -14.26
CA ALA A 110 7.12 2.71 -14.78
C ALA A 110 7.27 4.20 -15.09
N ASN A 111 6.66 4.65 -16.18
CA ASN A 111 6.66 6.07 -16.54
C ASN A 111 5.36 6.76 -16.12
N TYR A 112 5.37 8.10 -16.08
CA TYR A 112 4.19 8.89 -15.68
C TYR A 112 2.91 8.65 -16.50
N ALA A 113 3.01 8.14 -17.74
CA ALA A 113 1.82 7.77 -18.50
C ALA A 113 1.21 6.46 -17.98
N GLN A 114 2.05 5.47 -17.64
CA GLN A 114 1.61 4.21 -17.00
C GLN A 114 1.04 4.46 -15.61
N LEU A 115 1.69 5.29 -14.78
CA LEU A 115 1.16 5.69 -13.47
C LEU A 115 -0.21 6.38 -13.59
N GLY A 116 -0.35 7.27 -14.57
CA GLY A 116 -1.62 7.94 -14.83
C GLY A 116 -2.72 7.00 -15.32
N ALA A 117 -2.36 6.04 -16.20
CA ALA A 117 -3.28 5.01 -16.67
C ALA A 117 -3.80 4.13 -15.51
N ALA A 118 -2.90 3.67 -14.63
CA ALA A 118 -3.27 2.88 -13.44
C ALA A 118 -4.13 3.68 -12.44
N TRP A 119 -3.95 5.00 -12.37
CA TRP A 119 -4.71 5.87 -11.48
C TRP A 119 -5.92 6.52 -12.18
N GLY A 120 -6.88 5.68 -12.58
CA GLY A 120 -8.15 6.13 -13.15
C GLY A 120 -8.00 6.86 -14.50
N GLY A 121 -6.94 6.57 -15.25
CA GLY A 121 -6.75 7.12 -16.59
C GLY A 121 -6.39 8.61 -16.63
N ILE A 122 -5.76 9.17 -15.59
CA ILE A 122 -5.33 10.57 -15.62
C ILE A 122 -4.19 10.80 -16.61
N LYS A 123 -4.11 12.02 -17.14
CA LYS A 123 -3.06 12.40 -18.09
C LYS A 123 -1.68 12.38 -17.43
N ARG A 124 -0.64 12.08 -18.23
CA ARG A 124 0.78 12.09 -17.82
C ARG A 124 1.20 13.33 -17.01
N GLN A 125 0.79 14.53 -17.44
CA GLN A 125 1.15 15.76 -16.73
C GLN A 125 0.47 15.86 -15.36
N SER A 126 -0.78 15.40 -15.25
CA SER A 126 -1.49 15.33 -13.98
C SER A 126 -0.83 14.31 -13.03
N ALA A 127 -0.40 13.16 -13.55
CA ALA A 127 0.35 12.16 -12.77
C ALA A 127 1.69 12.73 -12.27
N ARG A 128 2.42 13.47 -13.12
CA ARG A 128 3.67 14.15 -12.73
C ARG A 128 3.46 15.21 -11.66
N VAL A 129 2.38 15.97 -11.74
CA VAL A 129 2.05 16.97 -10.69
C VAL A 129 1.66 16.28 -9.39
N LYS A 130 0.92 15.16 -9.45
CA LYS A 130 0.51 14.39 -8.26
C LYS A 130 1.69 13.69 -7.59
N TRP A 131 2.65 13.17 -8.35
CA TRP A 131 3.80 12.42 -7.84
C TRP A 131 5.12 12.88 -8.47
N PRO A 132 5.59 14.10 -8.21
CA PRO A 132 6.75 14.69 -8.90
C PRO A 132 8.06 13.91 -8.72
N HIS A 133 8.15 13.07 -7.68
CA HIS A 133 9.34 12.30 -7.30
C HIS A 133 9.21 10.81 -7.60
N ALA A 134 8.09 10.35 -8.17
CA ALA A 134 7.87 8.92 -8.40
C ALA A 134 8.82 8.32 -9.44
N VAL A 135 9.17 9.08 -10.48
CA VAL A 135 10.06 8.63 -11.56
C VAL A 135 11.36 9.44 -11.53
N VAL A 136 12.43 8.81 -11.06
CA VAL A 136 13.78 9.43 -10.97
C VAL A 136 14.61 9.07 -12.20
N ARG A 137 15.46 9.99 -12.66
CA ARG A 137 16.52 9.66 -13.63
C ARG A 137 17.65 8.94 -12.88
N LYS A 138 18.05 7.76 -13.39
CA LYS A 138 19.03 6.75 -12.90
C LYS A 138 20.31 7.14 -12.11
N THR A 139 20.53 8.38 -11.68
CA THR A 139 21.83 8.87 -11.19
C THR A 139 21.84 9.41 -9.75
N ALA A 140 20.80 9.22 -8.94
CA ALA A 140 20.83 9.63 -7.54
C ALA A 140 20.97 8.39 -6.64
N ALA A 141 22.05 8.32 -5.85
CA ALA A 141 22.07 7.52 -4.63
C ALA A 141 20.93 8.07 -3.75
N GLU A 142 19.90 7.27 -3.50
CA GLU A 142 18.66 7.79 -2.94
C GLU A 142 18.01 6.79 -1.99
N SER A 143 17.56 7.31 -0.86
CA SER A 143 16.74 6.63 0.14
C SER A 143 15.27 6.72 -0.29
N ILE A 144 14.60 5.60 -0.44
CA ILE A 144 13.29 5.48 -1.07
C ILE A 144 12.27 5.03 -0.02
N PRO A 145 11.34 5.90 0.41
CA PRO A 145 10.34 5.52 1.39
C PRO A 145 9.28 4.59 0.77
N LEU A 146 8.93 3.56 1.52
CA LEU A 146 7.88 2.58 1.27
C LEU A 146 6.95 2.58 2.49
N ASN A 147 5.65 2.74 2.30
CA ASN A 147 4.67 2.49 3.36
C ASN A 147 3.89 1.21 3.01
N TYR A 148 3.89 0.23 3.91
CA TYR A 148 3.24 -1.04 3.66
C TYR A 148 2.82 -1.74 4.96
N ALA A 149 1.66 -2.41 4.95
CA ALA A 149 1.10 -3.16 6.08
C ALA A 149 1.06 -2.38 7.43
N GLY A 150 0.90 -1.05 7.38
CA GLY A 150 0.87 -0.18 8.56
C GLY A 150 2.26 0.20 9.12
N GLY A 151 3.34 -0.30 8.53
CA GLY A 151 4.71 0.13 8.80
C GLY A 151 5.31 0.94 7.65
N THR A 152 6.57 1.34 7.86
CA THR A 152 7.37 2.15 6.94
C THR A 152 8.70 1.47 6.69
N ALA A 153 9.25 1.62 5.49
CA ALA A 153 10.59 1.21 5.15
C ALA A 153 11.25 2.27 4.28
N VAL A 154 12.57 2.25 4.24
CA VAL A 154 13.39 3.11 3.39
C VAL A 154 14.41 2.21 2.73
N VAL A 155 14.39 2.15 1.40
CA VAL A 155 15.38 1.40 0.62
C VAL A 155 16.49 2.35 0.20
N HIS A 156 17.73 2.00 0.50
CA HIS A 156 18.91 2.80 0.23
C HIS A 156 19.73 2.18 -0.91
N HIS A 157 20.50 3.01 -1.60
CA HIS A 157 21.41 2.59 -2.66
C HIS A 157 22.77 3.27 -2.48
N ASP A 158 23.83 2.47 -2.50
CA ASP A 158 25.19 2.95 -2.63
C ASP A 158 25.66 2.75 -4.08
N ALA A 159 25.89 3.86 -4.77
CA ALA A 159 26.30 3.86 -6.16
C ALA A 159 27.76 3.44 -6.38
N GLU A 160 28.62 3.47 -5.35
CA GLU A 160 30.02 3.04 -5.47
C GLU A 160 30.17 1.52 -5.38
N SER A 161 29.36 0.88 -4.54
CA SER A 161 29.36 -0.58 -4.35
C SER A 161 28.26 -1.30 -5.15
N GLU A 162 27.38 -0.56 -5.83
CA GLU A 162 26.16 -1.06 -6.47
C GLU A 162 25.27 -1.89 -5.51
N ALA A 163 25.35 -1.60 -4.21
CA ALA A 163 24.66 -2.35 -3.17
C ALA A 163 23.36 -1.66 -2.73
N TRP A 164 22.35 -2.48 -2.45
CA TRP A 164 21.05 -2.06 -1.94
C TRP A 164 20.81 -2.62 -0.54
N TRP A 165 20.18 -1.83 0.33
CA TRP A 165 19.71 -2.28 1.64
C TRP A 165 18.43 -1.56 2.04
N TYR A 166 17.76 -2.02 3.09
CA TYR A 166 16.61 -1.33 3.64
C TYR A 166 16.72 -1.13 5.15
N THR A 167 16.06 -0.08 5.63
CA THR A 167 15.72 0.13 7.04
C THR A 167 14.19 0.18 7.16
N ALA A 168 13.59 -0.59 8.05
CA ALA A 168 12.15 -0.69 8.19
C ALA A 168 11.71 -0.57 9.66
N THR A 169 10.55 0.04 9.87
CA THR A 169 9.82 0.08 11.14
C THR A 169 8.40 -0.46 10.89
N ALA A 170 8.09 -1.62 11.43
CA ALA A 170 6.81 -2.28 11.26
C ALA A 170 5.69 -1.67 12.14
N ALA A 171 4.45 -2.09 11.88
CA ALA A 171 3.27 -1.59 12.59
C ALA A 171 3.28 -1.92 14.09
N ASP A 172 3.93 -3.01 14.49
CA ASP A 172 4.16 -3.41 15.88
C ASP A 172 5.35 -2.66 16.55
N ARG A 173 5.98 -1.73 15.82
CA ARG A 173 7.18 -0.96 16.19
C ARG A 173 8.48 -1.77 16.23
N GLN A 174 8.53 -2.96 15.63
CA GLN A 174 9.80 -3.64 15.39
C GLN A 174 10.58 -2.97 14.27
N GLU A 175 11.90 -2.92 14.44
CA GLU A 175 12.82 -2.33 13.49
C GLU A 175 13.67 -3.44 12.84
N SER A 176 13.98 -3.27 11.56
CA SER A 176 14.88 -4.14 10.82
C SER A 176 15.78 -3.29 9.92
N GLU A 177 17.04 -3.66 9.84
CA GLU A 177 17.98 -3.13 8.86
C GLU A 177 18.65 -4.33 8.19
N SER A 178 18.62 -4.36 6.86
CA SER A 178 19.32 -5.42 6.11
C SER A 178 20.79 -5.07 5.92
N GLU A 179 21.62 -6.09 5.73
CA GLU A 179 22.98 -5.87 5.23
C GLU A 179 22.94 -5.27 3.81
N PRO A 180 23.95 -4.47 3.40
CA PRO A 180 24.09 -3.93 2.05
C PRO A 180 24.62 -4.99 1.08
N VAL A 181 23.82 -6.05 0.89
CA VAL A 181 24.18 -7.21 0.06
C VAL A 181 23.21 -7.45 -1.08
N HIS A 182 22.10 -6.70 -1.15
CA HIS A 182 21.11 -6.91 -2.21
C HIS A 182 21.63 -6.35 -3.53
N GLY A 183 21.58 -7.18 -4.57
CA GLY A 183 22.11 -6.84 -5.90
C GLY A 183 21.17 -5.97 -6.71
N SER A 184 19.96 -5.70 -6.21
CA SER A 184 18.98 -4.86 -6.89
C SER A 184 18.00 -4.18 -5.94
N TYR A 185 17.41 -3.09 -6.44
CA TYR A 185 16.29 -2.40 -5.79
C TYR A 185 15.09 -3.31 -5.53
N ALA A 186 14.76 -4.21 -6.47
CA ALA A 186 13.65 -5.15 -6.33
C ALA A 186 13.85 -6.10 -5.15
N GLU A 187 15.09 -6.56 -4.96
CA GLU A 187 15.45 -7.45 -3.85
C GLU A 187 15.33 -6.76 -2.50
N ALA A 188 15.83 -5.53 -2.37
CA ALA A 188 15.70 -4.76 -1.13
C ALA A 188 14.24 -4.41 -0.80
N ILE A 189 13.39 -4.08 -1.80
CA ILE A 189 11.95 -3.89 -1.57
C ILE A 189 11.29 -5.19 -1.11
N ALA A 190 11.61 -6.32 -1.76
CA ALA A 190 11.01 -7.60 -1.41
C ALA A 190 11.31 -7.96 0.05
N GLY A 191 12.57 -7.80 0.48
CA GLY A 191 12.97 -8.00 1.88
C GLY A 191 12.25 -7.06 2.85
N ALA A 192 12.17 -5.77 2.52
CA ALA A 192 11.44 -4.80 3.34
C ALA A 192 9.94 -5.14 3.44
N THR A 193 9.33 -5.55 2.33
CA THR A 193 7.91 -5.89 2.25
C THR A 193 7.60 -7.17 3.02
N GLU A 194 8.45 -8.19 2.91
CA GLU A 194 8.35 -9.45 3.66
C GLU A 194 8.40 -9.18 5.17
N PHE A 195 9.35 -8.34 5.61
CA PHE A 195 9.44 -7.92 7.01
C PHE A 195 8.17 -7.17 7.46
N LEU A 196 7.71 -6.17 6.70
CA LEU A 196 6.52 -5.39 7.06
C LEU A 196 5.26 -6.24 7.13
N LEU A 197 5.11 -7.26 6.28
CA LEU A 197 3.99 -8.21 6.31
C LEU A 197 4.02 -9.11 7.53
N ALA A 198 5.19 -9.66 7.87
CA ALA A 198 5.36 -10.53 9.03
C ALA A 198 5.02 -9.83 10.36
N HIS A 199 5.15 -8.50 10.39
CA HIS A 199 4.93 -7.65 11.55
C HIS A 199 3.73 -6.69 11.40
N ALA A 200 2.78 -7.04 10.53
CA ALA A 200 1.51 -6.33 10.43
C ALA A 200 0.70 -6.50 11.73
N LEU A 201 0.05 -5.43 12.20
CA LEU A 201 -0.90 -5.57 13.30
C LEU A 201 -2.08 -6.44 12.83
N PRO A 202 -2.54 -7.41 13.63
CA PRO A 202 -3.72 -8.18 13.29
C PRO A 202 -4.90 -7.23 13.10
N THR A 203 -5.61 -7.37 11.98
CA THR A 203 -6.95 -6.81 11.85
C THR A 203 -7.79 -7.43 12.96
N GLU A 204 -8.22 -6.62 13.94
CA GLU A 204 -9.19 -7.05 14.94
C GLU A 204 -10.44 -7.53 14.19
N ASN A 205 -10.56 -8.84 13.99
CA ASN A 205 -11.81 -9.45 13.53
C ASN A 205 -12.83 -9.23 14.66
N PRO A 206 -14.00 -8.60 14.38
CA PRO A 206 -15.07 -8.60 15.36
C PRO A 206 -15.51 -10.05 15.51
N THR A 207 -15.14 -10.65 16.64
CA THR A 207 -15.49 -12.02 16.99
C THR A 207 -16.89 -12.00 17.60
N GLY A 208 -17.87 -12.57 16.88
CA GLY A 208 -19.10 -13.12 17.43
C GLY A 208 -20.23 -12.14 17.75
#